data_AF-V4HH00-F1
#
_entry.id   AF-V4HH00-F1
#
_cell.length_a   1.000
_cell.length_b   1.000
_cell.length_c   1.000
_cell.angle_alpha   90.00
_cell.angle_beta   90.00
_cell.angle_gamma   90.00
#
_symmetry.space_group_name_H-M   'P 1'
#
loop_
_entity.id
_entity.type
_entity.pdbx_description
1 polymer ?
#
loop_
_entity_poly.entity_id
_entity_poly.type
_entity_poly.pdbx_seq_one_letter_code
_entity_poly.pdbx_strand_id
1 'polypeptide(L)' 'MSRTSAVMDALCAQRGRMQVIIAVLITMGLLLGLSVLFVDPGDRTYPILVLDAVLVVGGLAFFLTAYWYCTKRAMD' A
#
# COMPACT_ATOMS: atom_id res chain seq x y z
N MET A 1 6.92 -26.78 7.58
CA MET A 1 6.85 -25.30 7.53
C MET A 1 5.52 -24.91 6.90
N SER A 2 4.74 -24.02 7.51
CA SER A 2 3.49 -23.57 6.90
C SER A 2 3.81 -22.70 5.68
N ARG A 3 3.07 -22.82 4.59
CA ARG A 3 3.30 -22.02 3.36
C ARG A 3 3.34 -20.52 3.65
N THR A 4 2.59 -20.07 4.66
CA THR A 4 2.59 -18.70 5.16
C THR A 4 3.94 -18.24 5.72
N SER A 5 4.70 -19.10 6.41
CA SER A 5 6.04 -18.72 6.93
C SER A 5 7.01 -18.45 5.78
N ALA A 6 7.02 -19.32 4.77
CA ALA A 6 7.91 -19.19 3.62
C ALA A 6 7.60 -17.94 2.76
N VAL A 7 6.32 -17.60 2.60
CA VAL A 7 5.90 -16.37 1.90
C VAL A 7 6.32 -15.12 2.68
N MET A 8 6.17 -15.13 4.01
CA MET A 8 6.58 -14.01 4.85
C MET A 8 8.10 -13.84 4.88
N ASP A 9 8.86 -14.94 4.91
CA ASP A 9 10.33 -14.90 4.83
C ASP A 9 10.81 -14.35 3.48
N ALA A 10 10.19 -14.76 2.37
CA ALA A 10 10.48 -14.20 1.04
C ALA A 10 10.15 -12.70 0.95
N LEU A 11 9.01 -12.28 1.51
CA LEU A 11 8.62 -10.87 1.60
C LEU A 11 9.63 -10.06 2.41
N CYS A 12 10.07 -10.56 3.56
CA CYS A 12 11.05 -9.87 4.39
C CYS A 12 12.44 -9.79 3.74
N ALA A 13 12.83 -10.76 2.91
CA ALA A 13 14.05 -10.67 2.10
C ALA A 13 14.00 -9.50 1.09
N GLN A 14 12.79 -9.12 0.65
CA GLN A 14 12.55 -8.03 -0.28
C GLN A 14 12.28 -6.67 0.40
N ARG A 15 12.50 -6.56 1.72
CA ARG A 15 12.23 -5.35 2.52
C ARG A 15 12.79 -4.07 1.91
N GLY A 16 14.00 -4.10 1.33
CA GLY A 16 14.61 -2.93 0.70
C GLY A 16 13.77 -2.35 -0.45
N ARG A 17 13.08 -3.19 -1.23
CA ARG A 17 12.17 -2.73 -2.29
C ARG A 17 10.80 -2.28 -1.76
N MET A 18 10.37 -2.77 -0.59
CA MET A 18 9.10 -2.33 0.01
C MET A 18 9.10 -0.85 0.35
N GLN A 19 10.25 -0.28 0.76
CA GLN A 19 10.36 1.17 1.01
C GLN A 19 10.02 1.99 -0.23
N VAL A 20 10.48 1.55 -1.41
CA VAL A 20 10.16 2.19 -2.69
C VAL A 20 8.66 2.08 -3.00
N ILE A 21 8.07 0.89 -2.79
CA ILE A 21 6.64 0.68 -3.03
C ILE A 21 5.78 1.55 -2.09
N ILE A 22 6.14 1.65 -0.81
CA ILE A 22 5.47 2.51 0.15
C ILE A 22 5.59 3.98 -0.28
N ALA A 23 6.77 4.44 -0.68
CA ALA A 23 6.96 5.80 -1.18
C ALA A 23 6.08 6.09 -2.40
N VAL A 24 6.01 5.16 -3.36
CA VAL A 24 5.15 5.27 -4.54
C VAL A 24 3.67 5.35 -4.13
N LEU A 25 3.22 4.49 -3.21
CA LEU A 25 1.83 4.52 -2.73
C LEU A 25 1.49 5.81 -2.00
N ILE A 26 2.42 6.40 -1.24
CA ILE A 26 2.25 7.71 -0.61
C ILE A 26 2.10 8.79 -1.69
N THR A 27 2.97 8.80 -2.71
CA THR A 27 2.87 9.76 -3.81
C THR A 27 1.54 9.60 -4.56
N MET A 28 1.13 8.36 -4.87
CA MET A 28 -0.16 8.08 -5.49
C MET A 28 -1.33 8.55 -4.62
N GLY A 29 -1.30 8.31 -3.31
CA GLY A 29 -2.34 8.78 -2.39
C GLY A 29 -2.41 10.29 -2.30
N LEU A 30 -1.28 10.99 -2.37
CA LEU A 30 -1.23 12.45 -2.37
C LEU A 30 -1.83 13.03 -3.66
N LEU A 31 -1.47 12.46 -4.82
CA LEU A 31 -2.05 12.83 -6.11
C LEU A 31 -3.56 12.54 -6.15
N LEU A 32 -3.98 11.39 -5.62
CA LEU A 32 -5.38 11.02 -5.51
C LEU A 32 -6.15 12.00 -4.63
N GLY A 33 -5.57 12.40 -3.49
CA GLY A 33 -6.15 13.41 -2.60
C GLY A 33 -6.36 14.76 -3.30
N LEU A 34 -5.45 15.15 -4.20
CA LEU A 34 -5.65 16.33 -5.05
C LEU A 34 -6.78 16.11 -6.05
N SER A 35 -6.90 14.94 -6.65
CA SER A 35 -7.99 14.60 -7.59
C SER A 35 -9.38 14.71 -6.98
N VAL A 36 -9.53 14.46 -5.67
CA VAL A 36 -10.81 14.62 -4.96
C VAL A 36 -11.38 16.03 -5.09
N LEU A 37 -10.52 17.05 -5.21
CA LEU A 37 -10.95 18.45 -5.36
C LEU A 37 -11.58 18.75 -6.72
N PHE A 38 -11.44 17.86 -7.70
CA PHE A 38 -11.85 18.08 -9.09
C PHE A 38 -12.96 17.12 -9.56
N VAL A 39 -13.37 16.15 -8.73
CA VAL A 39 -14.34 15.11 -9.12
C VAL A 39 -15.58 15.21 -8.25
N ASP A 40 -16.70 15.56 -8.86
CA ASP A 40 -17.98 15.66 -8.18
C ASP A 40 -18.70 14.30 -8.06
N PRO A 41 -19.42 14.06 -6.95
CA PRO A 41 -20.28 12.89 -6.79
C PRO A 41 -21.42 12.93 -7.82
N GLY A 42 -21.30 12.08 -8.85
CA GLY A 42 -22.22 12.03 -9.98
C GLY A 42 -21.51 11.99 -11.34
N ASP A 43 -20.23 12.33 -11.39
CA ASP A 43 -19.40 12.15 -12.58
C ASP A 43 -19.10 10.65 -12.82
N ARG A 44 -18.89 10.27 -14.08
CA ARG A 44 -18.53 8.90 -14.49
C ARG A 44 -17.18 8.48 -13.91
N THR A 45 -16.35 9.44 -13.53
CA THR A 45 -15.03 9.27 -12.91
C THR A 45 -15.09 9.06 -11.40
N TYR A 46 -16.17 9.45 -10.72
CA TYR A 46 -16.33 9.26 -9.27
C TYR A 46 -16.13 7.80 -8.80
N PRO A 47 -16.72 6.76 -9.43
CA PRO A 47 -16.47 5.37 -9.02
C PRO A 47 -15.00 4.93 -9.21
N ILE A 48 -14.30 5.50 -10.20
CA ILE A 48 -12.88 5.22 -10.44
C ILE A 48 -12.05 5.77 -9.28
N LEU A 49 -12.34 7.00 -8.87
CA LEU A 49 -11.68 7.64 -7.73
C LEU A 49 -11.88 6.85 -6.43
N VAL A 50 -13.09 6.30 -6.20
CA VAL A 50 -13.37 5.46 -5.03
C VAL A 50 -12.56 4.15 -5.08
N LEU A 51 -12.49 3.50 -6.24
CA LEU A 51 -11.70 2.28 -6.43
C LEU A 51 -10.21 2.54 -6.18
N ASP A 52 -9.67 3.61 -6.76
CA ASP A 52 -8.28 3.99 -6.56
C ASP A 52 -7.99 4.33 -5.09
N ALA A 53 -8.92 4.99 -4.39
CA ALA A 53 -8.79 5.25 -2.96
C ALA A 53 -8.68 3.96 -2.16
N VAL A 54 -9.54 2.98 -2.44
CA VAL A 54 -9.50 1.67 -1.76
C VAL A 54 -8.20 0.93 -2.05
N LEU A 55 -7.75 0.94 -3.31
CA LEU A 55 -6.50 0.28 -3.72
C LEU A 55 -5.28 0.93 -3.06
N VAL A 56 -5.20 2.26 -3.03
CA VAL A 56 -4.09 2.99 -2.42
C VAL A 56 -4.08 2.78 -0.91
N VAL A 57 -5.21 2.97 -0.23
CA VAL A 57 -5.30 2.83 1.23
C VAL A 57 -5.05 1.38 1.66
N GLY A 58 -5.65 0.41 0.95
CA GLY A 58 -5.45 -1.02 1.21
C GLY A 58 -4.01 -1.45 0.95
N GLY A 59 -3.40 -0.98 -0.14
CA GLY A 59 -1.99 -1.19 -0.43
C GLY A 59 -1.08 -0.61 0.64
N LEU A 60 -1.30 0.65 1.03
CA LEU A 60 -0.55 1.32 2.10
C LEU A 60 -0.61 0.52 3.40
N ALA A 61 -1.81 0.16 3.84
CA ALA A 61 -2.01 -0.61 5.06
C ALA A 61 -1.28 -1.96 5.01
N PHE A 62 -1.39 -2.69 3.89
CA PHE A 62 -0.71 -3.98 3.70
C PHE A 62 0.82 -3.84 3.71
N PHE A 63 1.38 -2.93 2.92
CA PHE A 63 2.83 -2.77 2.82
C PHE A 63 3.44 -2.18 4.09
N LEU A 64 2.78 -1.24 4.78
CA LEU A 64 3.25 -0.76 6.09
C LEU A 64 3.24 -1.87 7.14
N THR A 65 2.15 -2.62 7.24
CA THR A 65 2.06 -3.70 8.24
C THR A 65 3.07 -4.80 7.95
N ALA A 66 3.25 -5.20 6.69
CA ALA A 66 4.27 -6.16 6.28
C ALA A 66 5.69 -5.64 6.57
N TYR A 67 5.98 -4.39 6.23
CA TYR A 67 7.27 -3.76 6.53
C TYR A 67 7.53 -3.72 8.04
N TRP A 68 6.55 -3.28 8.83
CA TRP A 68 6.64 -3.21 10.28
C TRP A 68 6.86 -4.59 10.91
N TYR A 69 6.07 -5.59 10.49
CA TYR A 69 6.21 -6.97 10.94
C TYR A 69 7.60 -7.53 10.64
N CYS A 70 8.09 -7.33 9.41
CA CYS A 70 9.45 -7.71 9.06
C CYS A 70 10.47 -6.98 9.93
N THR A 71 10.39 -5.66 10.10
CA THR A 71 11.34 -4.90 10.93
C THR A 71 11.38 -5.39 12.36
N LYS A 72 10.22 -5.66 12.97
CA LYS A 72 10.13 -6.19 14.33
C LYS A 72 10.83 -7.54 14.46
N ARG A 73 10.58 -8.46 13.52
CA ARG A 73 11.20 -9.79 13.50
C ARG A 73 12.72 -9.79 13.22
N ALA A 74 13.29 -8.67 12.78
CA ALA A 74 14.73 -8.52 12.63
C ALA A 74 15.40 -7.88 13.85
N MET A 75 14.60 -7.35 14.80
CA MET A 75 15.08 -6.82 16.08
C MET A 75 14.95 -7.83 17.22
N ASP A 76 13.99 -8.77 17.12
CA ASP A 76 13.96 -10.01 17.91
C ASP A 76 15.06 -10.99 17.45
#